data_AF-A0A2Z5FV41-F1
#
_entry.id   AF-A0A2Z5FV41-F1
#
_cell.length_a   1.000
_cell.length_b   1.000
_cell.length_c   1.000
_cell.angle_alpha   90.00
_cell.angle_beta   90.00
_cell.angle_gamma   90.00
#
_symmetry.space_group_name_H-M   'P 1'
#
loop_
_entity.id
_entity.type
_entity.pdbx_description
1 polymer ?
#
loop_
_entity_poly.entity_id
_entity_poly.type
_entity_poly.pdbx_seq_one_letter_code
_entity_poly.pdbx_strand_id
1 'polypeptide(L)' 'MGGPQQFRLNDFVLQGLRAHHDRRVVVADPAAGYFGVEVDERTLVPGKDALLGETNFETWLLRSTAVAFR' A
#
# COMPACT_ATOMS: atom_id res chain seq x y z
N MET A 1 -8.29 9.61 6.75
CA MET A 1 -7.11 10.20 6.10
C MET A 1 -6.68 9.25 4.99
N GLY A 2 -6.25 9.75 3.83
CA GLY A 2 -5.72 8.94 2.73
C GLY A 2 -4.57 9.65 2.02
N GLY A 3 -3.84 8.92 1.17
CA GLY A 3 -2.93 9.53 0.20
C GLY A 3 -3.68 10.02 -1.04
N PRO A 4 -3.00 10.70 -1.98
CA PRO A 4 -3.64 11.22 -3.20
C PRO A 4 -3.97 10.10 -4.22
N GLN A 5 -3.59 8.85 -3.94
CA GLN A 5 -3.72 7.70 -4.84
C GLN A 5 -4.40 6.54 -4.12
N GLN A 6 -5.25 5.82 -4.86
CA GLN A 6 -5.83 4.54 -4.44
C GLN A 6 -5.13 3.40 -5.19
N PHE A 7 -4.91 2.29 -4.49
CA PHE A 7 -4.24 1.12 -5.03
C PHE A 7 -5.03 -0.15 -4.69
N ARG A 8 -4.86 -1.19 -5.50
CA ARG A 8 -5.08 -2.55 -5.03
C ARG A 8 -4.04 -2.88 -3.95
N LEU A 9 -4.43 -3.57 -2.89
CA LEU A 9 -3.53 -3.87 -1.77
C LEU A 9 -2.30 -4.69 -2.22
N ASN A 10 -2.50 -5.67 -3.12
CA ASN A 10 -1.41 -6.47 -3.67
C ASN A 10 -0.42 -5.62 -4.48
N ASP A 11 -0.90 -4.66 -5.27
CA ASP A 11 -0.04 -3.78 -6.07
C ASP A 11 0.75 -2.80 -5.18
N PHE A 12 0.11 -2.33 -4.10
CA PHE A 12 0.74 -1.47 -3.09
C PHE A 12 1.88 -2.20 -2.37
N VAL A 13 1.65 -3.44 -1.92
CA VAL A 13 2.68 -4.27 -1.27
C VAL A 13 3.80 -4.61 -2.25
N LEU A 14 3.48 -4.98 -3.49
CA LEU A 14 4.48 -5.33 -4.50
C LEU A 14 5.41 -4.15 -4.81
N GLN A 15 4.88 -2.93 -4.92
CA GLN A 15 5.69 -1.72 -5.10
C GLN A 15 6.65 -1.49 -3.93
N GLY A 16 6.18 -1.65 -2.70
CA GLY A 16 7.03 -1.56 -1.50
C GLY A 16 8.15 -2.59 -1.51
N LEU A 17 7.85 -3.87 -1.76
CA LEU A 17 8.85 -4.93 -1.84
C LEU A 17 9.92 -4.62 -2.89
N ARG A 18 9.50 -4.18 -4.09
CA ARG A 18 10.43 -3.81 -5.17
C ARG A 18 11.35 -2.66 -4.78
N ALA A 19 10.82 -1.63 -4.10
CA ALA A 19 11.62 -0.49 -3.63
C ALA A 19 12.70 -0.90 -2.61
N HIS A 20 12.51 -2.02 -1.91
CA HIS A 20 13.48 -2.59 -0.97
C HIS A 20 14.32 -3.73 -1.57
N HIS A 21 14.28 -3.95 -2.90
CA HIS A 21 14.92 -5.09 -3.58
C HIS A 21 14.50 -6.47 -3.03
N ASP A 22 13.31 -6.55 -2.44
CA ASP A 22 12.75 -7.80 -1.95
C ASP A 22 12.13 -8.59 -3.10
N ARG A 23 12.53 -9.86 -3.23
CA ARG A 23 12.16 -10.75 -4.34
C ARG A 23 10.95 -11.62 -4.05
N ARG A 24 10.31 -11.48 -2.89
CA ARG A 24 9.07 -12.21 -2.58
C ARG A 24 7.99 -11.87 -3.58
N VAL A 25 7.17 -12.87 -3.91
CA VAL A 25 6.02 -12.73 -4.81
C VAL A 25 4.79 -12.40 -3.99
N VAL A 26 3.99 -11.45 -4.46
CA VAL A 26 2.68 -11.13 -3.88
C VAL A 26 1.62 -11.95 -4.60
N VAL A 27 0.89 -12.77 -3.85
CA VAL A 27 -0.25 -13.54 -4.34
C VAL A 27 -1.52 -12.94 -3.74
N ALA A 28 -2.46 -12.55 -4.59
CA ALA A 28 -3.77 -12.09 -4.16
C ALA A 28 -4.71 -13.30 -4.01
N ASP A 29 -5.38 -13.38 -2.86
CA ASP A 29 -6.40 -14.38 -2.58
C ASP A 29 -7.64 -13.67 -2.02
N PRO A 30 -8.76 -13.61 -2.75
CA PRO A 30 -9.99 -12.99 -2.27
C PRO A 30 -10.58 -13.65 -1.02
N ALA A 31 -10.23 -14.91 -0.73
CA ALA A 31 -10.64 -15.60 0.49
C ALA A 31 -9.70 -15.32 1.69
N ALA A 32 -8.54 -14.71 1.44
CA ALA A 32 -7.63 -14.33 2.51
C ALA A 32 -8.13 -13.04 3.20
N GLY A 33 -8.53 -13.17 4.46
CA GLY A 33 -8.95 -12.03 5.28
C GLY A 33 -7.80 -11.08 5.63
N TYR A 34 -8.14 -9.80 5.84
CA TYR A 34 -7.21 -8.81 6.38
C TYR A 34 -7.00 -9.08 7.88
N PHE A 35 -5.83 -9.61 8.24
CA PHE A 35 -5.55 -10.12 9.60
C PHE A 35 -6.59 -11.15 10.08
N GLY A 36 -7.06 -12.01 9.17
CA GLY A 36 -8.06 -13.03 9.48
C GLY A 36 -9.51 -12.52 9.52
N VAL A 37 -9.74 -11.24 9.26
CA VAL A 37 -11.07 -10.65 9.15
C VAL A 37 -11.46 -10.54 7.68
N GLU A 38 -12.63 -11.05 7.32
CA GLU A 38 -13.19 -10.87 5.97
C GLU A 38 -13.43 -9.38 5.70
N VAL A 39 -12.97 -8.91 4.54
CA VAL A 39 -13.12 -7.52 4.12
C VAL A 39 -13.55 -7.46 2.67
N ASP A 40 -14.39 -6.48 2.34
CA ASP A 40 -14.75 -6.17 0.97
C ASP A 40 -13.66 -5.34 0.29
N GLU A 41 -13.72 -5.28 -1.04
CA GLU A 41 -12.77 -4.57 -1.91
C GLU A 41 -12.50 -3.10 -1.47
N ARG A 42 -13.48 -2.46 -0.83
CA ARG A 42 -13.41 -1.04 -0.44
C ARG A 42 -13.28 -0.81 1.07
N THR A 43 -13.29 -1.86 1.90
CA THR A 43 -13.27 -1.71 3.37
C THR A 43 -12.04 -0.96 3.88
N LEU A 44 -10.89 -1.12 3.21
CA LEU A 44 -9.64 -0.45 3.58
C LEU A 44 -9.45 0.93 2.92
N VAL A 45 -10.40 1.35 2.08
CA VAL A 45 -10.32 2.64 1.39
C VAL A 45 -11.02 3.70 2.25
N PRO A 46 -10.37 4.83 2.53
CA PRO A 46 -11.03 5.94 3.23
C PRO A 46 -12.32 6.37 2.51
N GLY A 47 -13.32 6.77 3.30
CA GLY A 47 -14.59 7.27 2.77
C GLY A 47 -14.42 8.51 1.88
N LYS A 48 -15.45 8.85 1.10
CA LYS A 48 -15.43 9.96 0.12
C LYS A 48 -15.01 11.32 0.67
N ASP A 49 -15.28 11.57 1.96
CA ASP A 49 -14.98 12.85 2.63
C ASP A 49 -13.67 12.78 3.42
N ALA A 50 -12.83 11.77 3.16
CA ALA A 50 -11.55 11.63 3.80
C ALA A 50 -10.62 12.79 3.39
N LEU A 51 -10.00 13.39 4.40
CA LEU A 51 -8.87 14.28 4.18
C LEU A 51 -7.73 13.52 3.49
N LEU A 52 -7.23 14.08 2.40
CA LEU A 52 -6.14 13.51 1.61
C LEU A 52 -4.86 14.32 1.83
N GLY A 53 -3.74 13.62 2.05
CA GLY A 53 -2.42 14.21 1.99
C GLY A 53 -1.91 14.35 0.54
N GLU A 54 -0.87 15.16 0.36
CA GLU A 54 -0.30 15.44 -0.97
C GLU A 54 0.84 14.49 -1.38
N THR A 55 1.42 13.79 -0.40
CA THR A 55 2.57 12.90 -0.67
C THR A 55 2.09 11.63 -1.37
N ASN A 56 2.50 11.45 -2.63
CA ASN A 56 2.27 10.21 -3.37
C ASN A 56 3.16 9.06 -2.86
N PHE A 57 2.77 7.82 -3.14
CA PHE A 57 3.45 6.65 -2.54
C PHE A 57 4.90 6.52 -2.98
N GLU A 58 5.19 6.78 -4.26
CA GLU A 58 6.55 6.74 -4.81
C GLU A 58 7.48 7.76 -4.13
N THR A 59 7.02 9.00 -3.94
CA THR A 59 7.76 10.06 -3.25
C THR A 59 8.07 9.65 -1.82
N TRP A 60 7.09 9.06 -1.13
CA TRP A 60 7.31 8.53 0.21
C TRP A 60 8.34 7.39 0.21
N LEU A 61 8.24 6.45 -0.73
CA LEU A 61 9.19 5.33 -0.84
C LEU A 61 10.62 5.83 -1.06
N LEU A 62 10.84 6.75 -2.00
CA LEU A 62 12.16 7.33 -2.27
C LEU A 62 12.77 8.00 -1.03
N ARG A 63 11.95 8.68 -0.22
CA ARG A 63 12.41 9.32 1.03
C ARG A 63 12.72 8.28 2.12
N SER A 64 11.88 7.26 2.24
CA SER A 64 11.99 6.21 3.27
C SER A 64 13.14 5.24 3.02
N THR A 65 13.41 4.87 1.75
CA THR A 65 14.52 3.97 1.40
C THR A 65 15.87 4.67 1.41
N ALA A 66 15.92 5.97 1.06
CA ALA A 66 17.16 6.75 1.13
C ALA A 66 17.77 6.83 2.54
N VAL A 67 16.94 6.72 3.60
CA VAL A 67 17.40 6.62 4.99
C VAL A 67 17.90 5.21 5.34
N ALA A 68 17.30 4.17 4.76
CA ALA A 68 17.67 2.77 5.02
C ALA A 68 19.02 2.35 4.40
N PHE A 69 19.51 3.10 3.40
CA PHE A 69 20.82 2.89 2.76
C PHE A 69 21.93 3.79 3.33
N ARG A 70 21.72 4.39 4.51
CA ARG A 70 22.73 5.18 5.22
C ARG A 70 23.24 4.44 6.46
#